data_AF-X1AE89-F1
#
_entry.id   AF-X1AE89-F1
#
_cell.length_a   1.000
_cell.length_b   1.000
_cell.length_c   1.000
_cell.angle_alpha   90.00
_cell.angle_beta   90.00
_cell.angle_gamma   90.00
#
_symmetry.space_group_name_H-M   'P 1'
#
loop_
_entity.id
_entity.type
_entity.pdbx_description
1 polymer ?
#
loop_
_entity_poly.entity_id
_entity_poly.type
_entity_poly.pdbx_seq_one_letter_code
_entity_poly.pdbx_strand_id
1 'polypeptide(L)' 'MGINGVVISRNGSKQEDGSRIYIIRYRIGKGEHYIRLTEEIDTDVSFHSGHQIEIKTRDGLTIVTNNTLPGRVEGIKI' A
#
# COMPACT_ATOMS: atom_id res chain seq x y z
N MET A 1 -14.17 8.29 -5.24
CA MET A 1 -14.04 7.05 -6.06
C MET A 1 -12.69 6.44 -5.77
N GLY A 2 -12.62 5.14 -5.46
CA GLY A 2 -11.37 4.42 -5.26
C GLY A 2 -10.90 3.74 -6.55
N ILE A 3 -9.60 3.51 -6.69
CA ILE A 3 -9.01 2.76 -7.79
C ILE A 3 -8.51 1.42 -7.25
N ASN A 4 -8.94 0.33 -7.88
CA ASN A 4 -8.49 -1.01 -7.51
C ASN A 4 -7.26 -1.41 -8.31
N GLY A 5 -6.30 -2.02 -7.64
CA GLY A 5 -5.08 -2.53 -8.25
C GLY A 5 -4.60 -3.83 -7.61
N VAL A 6 -3.55 -4.39 -8.19
CA VAL A 6 -2.90 -5.60 -7.69
C VAL A 6 -1.42 -5.31 -7.46
N VAL A 7 -0.92 -5.66 -6.28
CA VAL A 7 0.51 -5.52 -5.95
C VAL A 7 1.33 -6.50 -6.80
N ILE A 8 2.35 -6.00 -7.48
CA ILE A 8 3.33 -6.79 -8.22
C ILE A 8 4.51 -7.13 -7.32
N SER A 9 5.04 -6.13 -6.63
CA SER A 9 6.19 -6.29 -5.73
C SER A 9 6.21 -5.17 -4.71
N ARG A 10 6.88 -5.40 -3.58
CA ARG A 10 7.19 -4.37 -2.59
C ARG A 10 8.69 -4.33 -2.32
N ASN A 11 9.21 -3.15 -2.07
CA ASN A 11 10.50 -2.95 -1.43
C ASN A 11 10.26 -2.07 -0.21
N GLY A 12 10.70 -2.49 0.98
CA GLY A 12 10.44 -1.73 2.19
C GLY A 12 11.63 -1.71 3.15
N SER A 13 11.73 -0.63 3.90
CA SER A 13 12.75 -0.39 4.92
C SER A 13 12.09 -0.05 6.25
N LYS A 14 12.51 -0.72 7.31
CA LYS A 14 12.10 -0.39 8.68
C LYS A 14 12.84 0.85 9.16
N GLN A 15 12.11 1.77 9.77
CA GLN A 15 12.60 3.00 10.36
C GLN A 15 12.96 2.76 11.84
N GLU A 16 13.75 3.66 12.43
CA GLU A 16 14.15 3.58 13.85
C GLU A 16 12.96 3.71 14.82
N ASP A 17 11.92 4.44 14.42
CA ASP A 17 10.68 4.63 15.18
C ASP A 17 9.73 3.42 15.13
N GLY A 18 10.13 2.35 14.42
CA GLY A 18 9.33 1.14 14.25
C GLY A 18 8.37 1.16 13.06
N SER A 19 8.18 2.32 12.41
CA SER A 19 7.40 2.44 11.18
C SER A 19 8.12 1.78 9.98
N ARG A 20 7.41 1.58 8.88
CA ARG A 20 7.99 1.06 7.64
C ARG A 20 7.65 1.94 6.46
N ILE A 21 8.65 2.27 5.66
CA ILE A 21 8.43 2.85 4.33
C ILE A 21 8.42 1.72 3.32
N TYR A 22 7.40 1.69 2.47
CA TYR A 22 7.34 0.82 1.31
C TYR A 22 7.35 1.62 0.02
N ILE A 23 8.00 1.07 -1.00
CA ILE A 23 7.75 1.36 -2.40
C ILE A 23 7.02 0.14 -2.96
N ILE A 24 5.75 0.32 -3.27
CA ILE A 24 4.91 -0.71 -3.86
C ILE A 24 4.84 -0.48 -5.36
N ARG A 25 5.17 -1.53 -6.13
CA ARG A 25 4.83 -1.63 -7.54
C ARG A 25 3.48 -2.31 -7.65
N TYR A 26 2.53 -1.70 -8.33
CA TYR A 26 1.18 -2.23 -8.50
C TYR A 26 0.66 -2.03 -9.92
N ARG A 27 -0.35 -2.80 -10.30
CA ARG A 27 -0.98 -2.76 -11.62
C ARG A 27 -2.41 -2.25 -11.52
N ILE A 28 -2.79 -1.33 -12.41
CA ILE A 28 -4.18 -0.93 -12.66
C ILE A 28 -4.46 -1.18 -14.14
N GLY A 29 -5.41 -2.07 -14.44
CA GLY A 29 -5.68 -2.48 -15.82
C GLY A 29 -4.41 -3.03 -16.50
N LYS A 30 -3.94 -2.37 -17.57
CA LYS A 30 -2.70 -2.71 -18.28
C LYS A 30 -1.48 -1.88 -17.84
N GLY A 31 -1.68 -0.87 -16.99
CA GLY A 31 -0.62 0.04 -16.55
C GLY A 31 0.04 -0.41 -15.25
N GLU A 32 1.34 -0.21 -15.14
CA GLU A 32 2.09 -0.44 -13.90
C GLU A 32 2.56 0.87 -13.29
N HIS A 33 2.49 0.93 -11.97
CA HIS A 33 2.67 2.14 -11.20
C HIS A 33 3.48 1.85 -9.94
N TYR A 34 4.09 2.90 -9.41
CA TYR A 34 4.81 2.86 -8.14
C TYR A 34 4.16 3.84 -7.17
N ILE A 35 4.04 3.43 -5.91
CA ILE A 35 3.61 4.31 -4.83
C ILE A 35 4.51 4.09 -3.63
N ARG A 36 4.96 5.20 -3.05
CA ARG A 36 5.68 5.21 -1.79
C ARG A 36 4.68 5.43 -0.67
N LEU A 37 4.73 4.60 0.36
CA LEU A 37 3.83 4.64 1.51
C LEU A 37 4.62 4.55 2.80
N THR A 38 4.11 5.18 3.84
CA THR A 38 4.51 4.89 5.23
C THR A 38 3.41 4.08 5.89
N GLU A 39 3.78 2.98 6.55
CA GLU A 39 2.95 2.20 7.46
C GLU A 39 3.32 2.61 8.89
N GLU A 40 2.39 3.26 9.60
CA GLU A 40 2.61 3.75 10.96
C GLU A 40 2.61 2.63 12.01
N ILE A 41 1.92 1.52 11.73
CA ILE A 41 1.82 0.36 12.62
C ILE A 41 2.24 -0.87 11.84
N ASP A 42 3.37 -1.49 12.20
CA ASP A 42 3.86 -2.73 11.58
C ASP A 42 2.82 -3.84 11.77
N THR A 43 2.06 -4.14 10.72
CA THR A 43 1.09 -5.23 10.74
C THR A 43 1.59 -6.41 9.90
N ASP A 44 1.29 -7.63 10.35
CA ASP A 44 1.47 -8.86 9.56
C ASP A 44 0.67 -8.87 8.24
N VAL A 45 -0.17 -7.85 8.02
CA VAL A 45 -1.08 -7.70 6.89
C VAL A 45 -0.54 -6.73 5.81
N SER A 46 0.78 -6.69 5.74
CA SER A 46 1.64 -6.10 4.73
C SER A 46 1.19 -6.23 3.25
N PHE A 47 1.76 -5.39 2.38
CA PHE A 47 1.50 -5.38 0.93
C PHE A 47 2.36 -6.40 0.14
N HIS A 48 1.92 -7.65 0.05
CA HIS A 48 2.63 -8.70 -0.70
C HIS A 48 2.20 -8.79 -2.16
N SER A 49 3.03 -9.42 -3.00
CA SER A 49 2.70 -9.70 -4.40
C SER A 49 1.40 -10.50 -4.50
N GLY A 50 0.52 -10.11 -5.43
CA GLY A 50 -0.80 -10.70 -5.62
C GLY A 50 -1.90 -10.11 -4.73
N HIS A 51 -1.56 -9.28 -3.73
CA HIS A 51 -2.57 -8.65 -2.90
C HIS A 51 -3.40 -7.64 -3.70
N GLN A 52 -4.71 -7.68 -3.51
CA GLN A 52 -5.62 -6.65 -4.00
C GLN A 52 -5.54 -5.43 -3.11
N ILE A 53 -5.35 -4.28 -3.75
CA ILE A 53 -5.32 -2.99 -3.06
C ILE A 53 -6.40 -2.07 -3.61
N GLU A 54 -6.92 -1.21 -2.74
CA GLU A 54 -7.74 -0.08 -3.11
C GLU A 54 -6.99 1.21 -2.77
N ILE A 55 -6.93 2.14 -3.72
CA ILE A 55 -6.28 3.44 -3.57
C ILE A 55 -7.37 4.50 -3.56
N LYS A 56 -7.45 5.28 -2.48
CA LYS A 56 -8.42 6.35 -2.29
C LYS A 56 -7.72 7.65 -1.94
N THR A 57 -8.15 8.74 -2.56
CA THR A 57 -7.76 10.09 -2.11
C THR A 57 -8.85 10.65 -1.21
N ARG A 58 -8.50 11.00 0.02
CA ARG A 58 -9.40 11.62 1.00
C ARG A 58 -8.68 12.75 1.70
N ASP A 59 -9.28 13.94 1.76
CA ASP A 59 -8.74 15.10 2.46
C ASP A 59 -7.29 15.46 2.05
N GLY A 60 -6.95 15.25 0.76
CA GLY A 60 -5.61 15.48 0.20
C GLY A 60 -4.61 14.33 0.41
N LEU A 61 -4.96 13.32 1.22
CA LEU A 61 -4.13 12.16 1.49
C LEU A 61 -4.48 11.01 0.55
N THR A 62 -3.46 10.32 0.02
CA THR A 62 -3.67 9.07 -0.72
C THR A 62 -3.50 7.91 0.24
N ILE A 63 -4.60 7.19 0.47
CA ILE A 63 -4.69 6.03 1.33
C ILE A 63 -4.69 4.79 0.46
N VAL A 64 -3.80 3.84 0.76
CA VAL A 64 -3.75 2.54 0.10
C VAL A 64 -4.16 1.46 1.08
N THR A 65 -5.21 0.72 0.75
CA THR A 65 -5.78 -0.32 1.59
C THR A 65 -5.53 -1.69 1.00
N ASN A 66 -4.96 -2.62 1.76
CA ASN A 66 -4.89 -4.04 1.37
C ASN A 66 -6.19 -4.76 1.79
N ASN A 67 -6.89 -5.36 0.82
CA ASN A 67 -8.19 -6.02 1.03
C ASN A 67 -8.08 -7.56 1.08
N THR A 68 -6.88 -8.13 1.02
CA THR A 68 -6.67 -9.57 0.77
C THR A 68 -6.77 -10.44 2.03
N LEU A 69 -6.60 -9.85 3.22
CA LEU A 69 -6.73 -10.52 4.51
C LEU A 69 -7.74 -9.75 5.38
N PRO A 70 -8.40 -10.39 6.35
CA PRO A 70 -9.38 -9.73 7.22
C PRO A 70 -8.81 -8.60 8.08
N GLY A 71 -7.48 -8.38 8.06
CA GLY A 71 -6.84 -7.20 8.61
C GLY A 71 -6.76 -6.06 7.59
N ARG A 72 -7.31 -4.91 7.95
CA ARG A 72 -7.25 -3.68 7.15
C ARG A 72 -5.92 -2.97 7.45
N VAL A 73 -5.10 -2.75 6.43
CA VAL A 73 -3.87 -1.94 6.55
C VAL A 73 -4.01 -0.73 5.67
N GLU A 74 -3.76 0.45 6.25
CA GLU A 74 -3.79 1.72 5.55
C GLU A 74 -2.38 2.29 5.48
N GLY A 75 -1.85 2.43 4.26
CA GLY A 75 -0.61 3.17 4.01
C GLY A 75 -0.94 4.57 3.51
N ILE A 76 -0.23 5.59 4.01
CA ILE A 76 -0.37 6.97 3.54
C ILE A 76 0.76 7.29 2.57
N LYS A 77 0.42 7.84 1.41
CA LYS A 77 1.41 8.31 0.42
C LYS A 77 2.20 9.50 0.96
N ILE A 78 3.52 9.38 0.85
CA ILE A 78 4.53 10.43 1.08
C ILE A 78 5.04 10.97 -0.25
#